data_AF-A0A8T4ZR81-F1
#
_entry.id   AF-A0A8T4ZR81-F1
#
_cell.length_a   1.000
_cell.length_b   1.000
_cell.length_c   1.000
_cell.angle_alpha   90.00
_cell.angle_beta   90.00
_cell.angle_gamma   90.00
#
_symmetry.space_group_name_H-M   'P 1'
#
loop_
_entity.id
_entity.type
_entity.pdbx_description
1 polymer ?
#
loop_
_entity_poly.entity_id
_entity_poly.type
_entity_poly.pdbx_seq_one_letter_code
_entity_poly.pdbx_strand_id
1 'polypeptide(L)'
;MAKEKLKIAFYWAASCGGCEIAVLDINEKILDVLQLADIVFWPVAMDIKYKDVENMPDKYIDICFFNGSIRNEEQEHMAKLLRKKAKTLVAFGSCAHEGCIPGLANL
;
A
#
# COMPACT_ATOMS: atom_id res chain seq x y z
N MET A 1 16.46 -14.82 -20.22
CA MET A 1 15.61 -15.07 -19.03
C MET A 1 14.77 -13.83 -18.82
N ALA A 2 13.44 -13.95 -18.75
CA ALA A 2 12.61 -12.80 -18.41
C ALA A 2 13.01 -12.31 -17.02
N LYS A 3 13.33 -11.02 -16.88
CA LYS A 3 13.68 -10.41 -15.60
C LYS A 3 12.46 -10.53 -14.69
N GLU A 4 12.60 -11.13 -13.50
CA GLU A 4 11.51 -11.15 -12.53
C GLU A 4 11.07 -9.71 -12.23
N LYS A 5 9.78 -9.45 -12.38
CA LYS A 5 9.19 -8.17 -12.03
C LYS A 5 9.13 -8.00 -10.52
N LEU A 6 9.26 -6.77 -10.07
CA LEU A 6 9.09 -6.41 -8.66
C LEU A 6 7.64 -6.63 -8.24
N LYS A 7 7.40 -7.06 -7.01
CA LYS A 7 6.05 -7.20 -6.46
C LYS A 7 5.75 -6.01 -5.58
N ILE A 8 4.82 -5.16 -6.02
CA ILE A 8 4.46 -3.94 -5.30
C ILE A 8 3.02 -3.97 -4.77
N ALA A 9 2.80 -3.29 -3.66
CA ALA A 9 1.48 -3.18 -3.03
C ALA A 9 1.18 -1.75 -2.60
N PHE A 10 -0.10 -1.40 -2.60
CA PHE A 10 -0.64 -0.13 -2.13
C PHE A 10 -1.78 -0.43 -1.17
N TYR A 11 -1.80 0.24 -0.02
CA TYR A 11 -2.88 0.09 0.96
C TYR A 11 -3.37 1.43 1.46
N TRP A 12 -4.69 1.53 1.54
CA TRP A 12 -5.45 2.69 2.01
C TRP A 12 -5.97 2.45 3.43
N ALA A 13 -5.44 3.18 4.41
CA ALA A 13 -5.91 3.18 5.80
C ALA A 13 -6.85 4.37 6.10
N ALA A 14 -6.65 5.15 7.17
CA ALA A 14 -7.40 6.39 7.36
C ALA A 14 -6.81 7.48 6.45
N SER A 15 -7.27 7.52 5.20
CA SER A 15 -6.76 8.38 4.12
C SER A 15 -7.89 9.11 3.39
N CYS A 16 -7.57 10.27 2.80
CA CYS A 16 -8.47 11.01 1.91
C CYS A 16 -8.38 10.55 0.45
N GLY A 17 -7.51 9.59 0.14
CA GLY A 17 -7.29 9.07 -1.22
C GLY A 17 -6.26 9.84 -2.04
N GLY A 18 -5.80 11.02 -1.58
CA GLY A 18 -4.84 11.83 -2.32
C GLY A 18 -3.52 11.11 -2.63
N CYS A 19 -3.08 10.21 -1.74
CA CYS A 19 -1.89 9.40 -1.99
C CYS A 19 -2.11 8.42 -3.16
N GLU A 20 -3.26 7.76 -3.26
CA GLU A 20 -3.56 6.88 -4.40
C GLU A 20 -3.62 7.65 -5.71
N ILE A 21 -4.25 8.83 -5.69
CA ILE A 21 -4.30 9.69 -6.87
C ILE A 21 -2.89 10.12 -7.28
N ALA A 22 -2.00 10.42 -6.33
CA ALA A 22 -0.61 10.75 -6.64
C ALA A 22 0.15 9.61 -7.34
N VAL A 23 -0.20 8.35 -7.08
CA VAL A 23 0.35 7.20 -7.83
C VAL A 23 -0.14 7.22 -9.29
N LEU A 24 -1.42 7.55 -9.49
CA LEU A 24 -2.02 7.61 -10.83
C LEU A 24 -1.65 8.87 -11.62
N ASP A 25 -1.24 9.94 -10.94
CA ASP A 25 -0.86 11.23 -11.53
C ASP A 25 0.45 11.19 -12.34
N ILE A 26 1.14 10.04 -12.35
CA ILE A 26 2.23 9.77 -13.29
C ILE A 26 1.73 9.53 -14.74
N ASN A 27 0.40 9.51 -14.94
CA ASN A 27 -0.28 9.35 -16.21
C ASN A 27 0.17 8.06 -16.93
N GLU A 28 0.52 8.17 -18.20
CA GLU A 28 0.90 7.05 -19.08
C GLU A 28 2.14 6.27 -18.59
N LYS A 29 2.98 6.88 -17.73
CA LYS A 29 4.13 6.19 -17.13
C LYS A 29 3.73 5.03 -16.22
N ILE A 30 2.47 4.94 -15.82
CA ILE A 30 1.96 3.76 -15.12
C ILE A 30 2.13 2.49 -15.96
N LEU A 31 2.10 2.59 -17.28
CA LEU A 31 2.34 1.46 -18.18
C LEU A 31 3.78 0.96 -18.08
N ASP A 32 4.76 1.86 -17.91
CA ASP A 32 6.16 1.50 -17.68
C ASP A 32 6.33 0.82 -16.31
N VAL A 33 5.61 1.29 -15.29
CA VAL A 33 5.58 0.64 -13.97
C VAL A 33 5.07 -0.79 -14.10
N LEU A 34 3.99 -1.03 -14.85
CA LEU A 34 3.44 -2.37 -15.08
C LEU A 34 4.38 -3.28 -15.89
N GLN A 35 5.32 -2.73 -16.66
CA GLN A 35 6.38 -3.51 -17.30
C GLN A 35 7.48 -3.95 -16.32
N LEU A 36 7.72 -3.17 -15.26
CA LEU A 36 8.78 -3.38 -14.27
C LEU A 36 8.31 -4.09 -12.99
N ALA A 37 7.03 -3.96 -12.66
CA ALA A 37 6.45 -4.42 -11.41
C ALA A 37 5.05 -4.99 -11.61
N ASP A 38 4.75 -6.05 -10.87
CA ASP A 38 3.41 -6.61 -10.71
C ASP A 38 2.78 -6.02 -9.44
N ILE A 39 1.58 -5.48 -9.59
CA ILE A 39 0.80 -4.98 -8.46
C ILE A 39 0.07 -6.17 -7.85
N VAL A 40 0.49 -6.58 -6.66
CA VAL A 40 -0.01 -7.78 -5.99
C VAL A 40 -1.07 -7.49 -4.93
N PHE A 41 -1.26 -6.21 -4.58
CA PHE A 41 -2.31 -5.77 -3.68
C PHE A 41 -2.56 -4.28 -3.88
N TRP A 42 -3.77 -3.92 -4.32
CA TRP A 42 -4.23 -2.54 -4.40
C TRP A 42 -5.76 -2.49 -4.35
N PRO A 43 -6.38 -2.47 -3.16
CA PRO A 43 -7.84 -2.61 -3.01
C PRO A 43 -8.69 -1.61 -3.80
N VAL A 44 -8.13 -0.44 -4.10
CA VAL A 44 -8.79 0.64 -4.84
C VAL A 44 -8.92 0.32 -6.33
N ALA A 45 -7.94 -0.39 -6.89
CA ALA A 45 -7.84 -0.67 -8.31
C ALA A 45 -8.11 -2.15 -8.66
N MET A 46 -8.05 -3.05 -7.69
CA MET A 46 -8.09 -4.49 -7.89
C MET A 46 -8.98 -5.18 -6.86
N ASP A 47 -9.69 -6.22 -7.29
CA ASP A 47 -10.54 -7.03 -6.40
C ASP A 47 -9.74 -8.09 -5.62
N ILE A 48 -8.81 -7.64 -4.77
CA ILE A 48 -7.99 -8.50 -3.90
C ILE A 48 -8.47 -8.35 -2.46
N LYS A 49 -8.71 -9.47 -1.78
CA LYS A 49 -9.21 -9.49 -0.41
C LYS A 49 -8.05 -9.61 0.58
N TYR A 50 -8.28 -9.23 1.83
CA TYR A 50 -7.27 -9.34 2.89
C TYR A 50 -6.81 -10.79 3.11
N LYS A 51 -7.71 -11.77 2.94
CA LYS A 51 -7.37 -13.20 3.00
C LYS A 51 -6.30 -13.60 1.97
N ASP A 52 -6.31 -12.98 0.79
CA ASP A 52 -5.29 -13.25 -0.22
C ASP A 52 -3.91 -12.78 0.26
N VAL A 53 -3.86 -11.61 0.92
CA VAL A 53 -2.64 -11.05 1.53
C VAL A 53 -2.17 -11.91 2.72
N GLU A 54 -3.09 -12.40 3.55
CA GLU A 54 -2.79 -13.30 4.67
C GLU A 54 -2.08 -14.57 4.21
N ASN A 55 -2.54 -15.12 3.07
CA ASN A 55 -2.02 -16.33 2.44
C ASN A 55 -0.73 -16.11 1.64
N MET A 56 -0.32 -14.86 1.37
CA MET A 56 0.96 -14.59 0.72
C MET A 56 2.12 -15.08 1.62
N PRO A 57 3.21 -15.60 1.07
CA PRO A 57 4.41 -15.86 1.86
C PRO A 57 4.92 -14.60 2.56
N ASP A 58 5.58 -14.75 3.70
CA ASP A 58 6.25 -13.61 4.34
C ASP A 58 7.35 -13.08 3.43
N LYS A 59 7.50 -11.75 3.39
CA LYS A 59 8.45 -11.07 2.49
C LYS A 59 8.21 -11.33 1.00
N TYR A 60 6.99 -11.71 0.61
CA TYR A 60 6.58 -11.83 -0.78
C TYR A 60 6.50 -10.48 -1.50
N ILE A 61 6.06 -9.43 -0.81
CA ILE A 61 5.95 -8.08 -1.38
C ILE A 61 7.31 -7.40 -1.29
N ASP A 62 7.86 -6.90 -2.39
CA ASP A 62 9.13 -6.20 -2.39
C ASP A 62 9.01 -4.81 -1.77
N ILE A 63 8.01 -4.04 -2.22
CA ILE A 63 7.72 -2.69 -1.71
C ILE A 63 6.22 -2.54 -1.50
N CYS A 64 5.82 -2.20 -0.28
CA CYS A 64 4.45 -1.85 0.05
C CYS A 64 4.37 -0.37 0.43
N PHE A 65 3.56 0.39 -0.30
CA PHE A 65 3.22 1.77 0.00
C PHE A 65 1.98 1.78 0.91
N PHE A 66 2.19 2.12 2.17
CA PHE A 66 1.12 2.25 3.16
C PHE A 66 0.72 3.72 3.24
N ASN A 67 -0.52 4.04 2.88
CA ASN A 67 -1.04 5.39 2.96
C ASN A 67 -2.19 5.51 3.98
N GLY A 68 -2.30 6.68 4.59
CA GLY A 68 -3.27 6.94 5.65
C GLY A 68 -2.80 6.55 7.06
N SER A 69 -3.52 7.04 8.05
CA SER A 69 -3.23 6.80 9.48
C SER A 69 -3.93 5.55 10.01
N ILE A 70 -3.55 5.10 11.20
CA ILE A 70 -4.24 4.00 11.91
C ILE A 70 -5.26 4.62 12.87
N ARG A 71 -6.54 4.30 12.68
CA ARG A 71 -7.66 4.78 13.51
C ARG A 71 -8.53 3.67 14.09
N ASN A 72 -8.42 2.45 13.58
CA ASN A 72 -9.20 1.31 14.05
C ASN A 72 -8.35 0.02 14.02
N GLU A 73 -8.90 -1.04 14.60
CA GLU A 73 -8.24 -2.34 14.72
C GLU A 73 -7.99 -3.00 13.35
N GLU A 74 -8.86 -2.78 12.37
CA GLU A 74 -8.69 -3.28 11.00
C GLU A 74 -7.42 -2.71 10.36
N GLN A 75 -7.23 -1.39 10.44
CA GLN A 75 -6.05 -0.71 9.90
C GLN A 75 -4.78 -1.10 10.66
N GLU A 76 -4.86 -1.30 11.97
CA GLU A 76 -3.76 -1.82 12.78
C GLU A 76 -3.37 -3.24 12.35
N HIS A 77 -4.35 -4.13 12.17
CA HIS A 77 -4.15 -5.49 11.67
C HIS A 77 -3.47 -5.46 10.31
N MET A 78 -3.99 -4.67 9.37
CA MET A 78 -3.42 -4.54 8.04
C MET A 78 -2.01 -3.95 8.05
N ALA A 79 -1.72 -2.97 8.91
CA ALA A 79 -0.36 -2.43 9.05
C ALA A 79 0.63 -3.50 9.53
N LYS A 80 0.27 -4.28 10.55
CA LYS A 80 1.10 -5.39 11.05
C LYS A 80 1.27 -6.49 10.01
N LEU A 81 0.18 -6.88 9.34
CA LEU A 81 0.18 -7.89 8.28
C LEU A 81 1.08 -7.46 7.13
N LEU A 82 0.89 -6.26 6.58
CA LEU A 82 1.69 -5.74 5.46
C LEU A 82 3.15 -5.55 5.86
N ARG A 83 3.45 -5.14 7.10
CA ARG A 83 4.84 -5.10 7.59
C ARG A 83 5.51 -6.48 7.61
N LYS A 84 4.75 -7.53 7.91
CA LYS A 84 5.21 -8.92 7.86
C LYS A 84 5.41 -9.38 6.41
N LYS A 85 4.44 -9.10 5.52
CA LYS A 85 4.44 -9.54 4.12
C LYS A 85 5.40 -8.76 3.22
N ALA A 86 5.74 -7.51 3.57
CA ALA A 86 6.65 -6.67 2.78
C ALA A 86 8.10 -6.75 3.23
N LYS A 87 9.04 -6.77 2.27
CA LYS A 87 10.47 -6.53 2.51
C LYS A 87 10.68 -5.10 2.96
N THR A 88 10.11 -4.16 2.20
CA THR A 88 10.10 -2.72 2.52
C THR A 88 8.67 -2.21 2.64
N LEU A 89 8.35 -1.57 3.76
CA LEU A 89 7.10 -0.85 3.96
C LEU A 89 7.42 0.64 3.97
N VAL A 90 6.81 1.39 3.07
CA VAL A 90 6.99 2.84 2.90
C VAL A 90 5.76 3.54 3.46
N ALA A 91 5.95 4.44 4.43
CA ALA A 91 4.90 5.36 4.86
C ALA A 91 4.73 6.42 3.76
N PHE A 92 3.66 6.30 2.97
CA PHE A 92 3.41 7.14 1.82
C PHE A 92 2.37 8.21 2.16
N GLY A 93 2.84 9.45 2.33
CA GLY A 93 2.05 10.60 2.73
C GLY A 93 2.16 10.94 4.23
N SER A 94 1.87 12.20 4.58
CA SER A 94 2.00 12.69 5.97
C SER A 94 1.09 11.96 6.95
N CYS A 95 -0.12 11.59 6.55
CA CYS A 95 -1.03 10.79 7.40
C CYS A 95 -0.40 9.47 7.85
N ALA A 96 0.32 8.78 6.96
CA ALA A 96 1.00 7.51 7.29
C ALA A 96 2.28 7.73 8.09
N HIS A 97 2.96 8.87 7.90
CA HIS A 97 4.22 9.17 8.56
C HIS A 97 4.04 9.68 10.00
N GLU A 98 3.13 10.63 10.21
CA GLU A 98 3.00 11.39 11.47
C GLU A 98 1.55 11.54 11.95
N GLY A 99 0.59 10.81 11.35
CA GLY A 99 -0.83 10.86 11.74
C GLY A 99 -1.63 12.01 11.13
N CYS A 100 -1.02 13.19 10.91
CA CYS A 100 -1.61 14.34 10.20
C CYS A 100 -3.07 14.65 10.62
N ILE A 101 -3.95 15.04 9.68
CA ILE A 101 -5.35 15.42 9.93
C ILE A 101 -6.11 14.36 10.75
N PRO A 102 -6.05 13.05 10.42
CA PRO A 102 -6.64 12.00 11.27
C PRO A 102 -6.19 12.03 12.74
N GLY A 103 -4.92 12.34 13.00
CA GLY A 103 -4.34 12.40 14.35
C GLY A 103 -4.80 13.59 15.18
N LEU A 104 -5.40 14.61 14.56
CA LEU A 104 -5.92 15.82 15.22
C LEU A 104 -7.42 15.70 15.57
N ALA A 105 -8.07 14.59 15.27
CA ALA A 105 -9.54 14.45 15.34
C ALA A 105 -10.13 14.48 16.76
N ASN A 106 -9.30 14.59 17.79
CA ASN A 106 -9.69 14.67 19.20
C ASN A 106 -9.21 15.96 19.89
N LEU A 107 -8.75 16.95 19.13
CA LEU A 107 -8.54 18.33 19.58
C LEU A 107 -9.85 19.11 19.54
#